data_AF-A0AAV2TA62-F1
#
_entry.id   AF-A0AAV2TA62-F1
#
_cell.length_a   1.000
_cell.length_b   1.000
_cell.length_c   1.000
_cell.angle_alpha   90.00
_cell.angle_beta   90.00
_cell.angle_gamma   90.00
#
_symmetry.space_group_name_H-M   'P 1'
#
loop_
_entity.id
_entity.type
_entity.pdbx_description
1 polymer ?
#
loop_
_entity_poly.entity_id
_entity_poly.type
_entity_poly.pdbx_seq_one_letter_code
_entity_poly.pdbx_strand_id
1 'polypeptide(L)'
;MFSGRMEVKTDEDGWVLIDRSGKHFGTLLNYIRDGSVPLPENRRELEELLIEARYFCVEGLRQACEDTLARIAVDEDTLNRATIIIVKCPNAAKSLLSSTRKPVVKLTMNRYNNVFSYTSNSHDNLLRNIECLEKYALMFPDTVLFVKDVRDKSEQNEICEWSYYCRGHRLKSIDCIAIHYSSEKRLIKVEFPESRIHEEMLSLLSVASRGLSDAELRDIAMRKANCGSGGGTGPLLGHNSSIIATALHEQQSDEPDVDQSSTVTGAGSVYSHVNPLSPPARPTAAGGHSEMPSNSSTSGNGRAPFGSNVRLGRR
;
A
#
# COMPACT_ATOMS: atom_id res chain seq x y z
N MET A 1 -1.23 7.91 -54.46
CA MET A 1 -2.43 7.38 -55.14
C MET A 1 -3.01 8.46 -56.04
N PHE A 2 -4.05 9.21 -55.63
CA PHE A 2 -4.85 10.17 -56.43
C PHE A 2 -4.14 11.43 -57.00
N SER A 3 -2.81 11.46 -57.04
CA SER A 3 -2.02 12.61 -57.52
C SER A 3 -1.30 12.33 -58.85
N GLY A 4 -1.67 11.26 -59.57
CA GLY A 4 -1.01 10.81 -60.81
C GLY A 4 0.43 10.28 -60.66
N ARG A 5 0.96 10.21 -59.42
CA ARG A 5 2.35 9.80 -59.12
C ARG A 5 2.52 8.30 -58.82
N MET A 6 1.44 7.53 -58.87
CA MET A 6 1.41 6.10 -58.57
C MET A 6 0.40 5.45 -59.51
N GLU A 7 0.71 4.23 -59.96
CA GLU A 7 -0.27 3.37 -60.61
C GLU A 7 -1.36 2.98 -59.60
N VAL A 8 -2.60 2.84 -60.09
CA VAL A 8 -3.78 2.53 -59.27
C VAL A 8 -4.63 1.54 -60.06
N LYS A 9 -5.02 0.43 -59.43
CA LYS A 9 -5.92 -0.55 -60.04
C LYS A 9 -7.37 -0.09 -59.89
N THR A 10 -8.13 -0.15 -60.96
CA THR A 10 -9.58 0.03 -60.95
C THR A 10 -10.29 -1.21 -61.48
N ASP A 11 -11.53 -1.42 -61.06
CA ASP A 11 -12.45 -2.38 -61.68
C ASP A 11 -13.19 -1.79 -62.89
N GLU A 12 -14.13 -2.55 -63.45
CA GLU A 12 -14.93 -2.17 -64.64
C GLU A 12 -15.92 -1.03 -64.35
N ASP A 13 -16.37 -0.88 -63.10
CA ASP A 13 -17.23 0.21 -62.63
C ASP A 13 -16.42 1.48 -62.26
N GLY A 14 -15.09 1.38 -62.22
CA GLY A 14 -14.16 2.49 -61.95
C GLY A 14 -13.81 2.72 -60.48
N TRP A 15 -14.15 1.80 -59.58
CA TRP A 15 -13.73 1.87 -58.17
C TRP A 15 -12.24 1.59 -58.03
N VAL A 16 -11.58 2.29 -57.10
CA VAL A 16 -10.16 2.08 -56.80
C VAL A 16 -9.98 0.90 -55.83
N LEU A 17 -9.27 -0.13 -56.31
CA LEU A 17 -8.98 -1.34 -55.55
C LEU A 17 -7.78 -1.12 -54.61
N ILE A 18 -8.00 -1.27 -53.31
CA ILE A 18 -6.97 -1.15 -52.27
C ILE A 18 -6.95 -2.44 -51.44
N ASP A 19 -5.83 -3.16 -51.48
CA ASP A 19 -5.62 -4.42 -50.75
C ASP A 19 -5.25 -4.16 -49.28
N ARG A 20 -6.20 -3.63 -48.51
CA ARG A 20 -6.10 -3.30 -47.07
C ARG A 20 -7.43 -3.55 -46.34
N SER A 21 -7.39 -3.56 -45.01
CA SER A 21 -8.61 -3.67 -44.20
C SER A 21 -9.41 -2.37 -44.22
N GLY A 22 -10.65 -2.45 -44.70
CA GLY A 22 -11.57 -1.31 -44.71
C GLY A 22 -11.99 -0.80 -43.32
N LYS A 23 -11.77 -1.59 -42.24
CA LYS A 23 -12.28 -1.31 -40.87
C LYS A 23 -12.01 0.12 -40.40
N HIS A 24 -10.78 0.60 -40.58
CA HIS A 24 -10.32 1.90 -40.10
C HIS A 24 -10.23 2.97 -41.19
N PHE A 25 -10.63 2.65 -42.42
CA PHE A 25 -10.48 3.55 -43.58
C PHE A 25 -11.41 4.78 -43.48
N GLY A 26 -12.58 4.63 -42.86
CA GLY A 26 -13.46 5.78 -42.55
C GLY A 26 -12.80 6.81 -41.62
N THR A 27 -12.11 6.33 -40.58
CA THR A 27 -11.36 7.16 -39.62
C THR A 27 -10.23 7.93 -40.31
N LEU A 28 -9.51 7.27 -41.24
CA LEU A 28 -8.48 7.90 -42.08
C LEU A 28 -9.04 8.98 -42.98
N LEU A 29 -10.16 8.71 -43.68
CA LEU A 29 -10.81 9.69 -44.54
C LEU A 29 -11.31 10.91 -43.76
N ASN A 30 -11.84 10.72 -42.55
CA ASN A 30 -12.26 11.82 -41.67
C ASN A 30 -11.05 12.65 -41.22
N TYR A 31 -9.96 12.02 -40.78
CA TYR A 31 -8.73 12.77 -40.45
C TYR A 31 -8.20 13.59 -41.64
N ILE A 32 -8.26 13.05 -42.86
CA ILE A 32 -7.82 13.75 -44.08
C ILE A 32 -8.74 14.93 -44.45
N ARG A 33 -10.03 14.88 -44.08
CA ARG A 33 -11.00 15.98 -44.27
C ARG A 33 -10.87 17.07 -43.20
N ASP A 34 -10.85 16.66 -41.95
CA ASP A 34 -11.10 17.52 -40.78
C ASP A 34 -9.79 17.89 -40.04
N GLY A 35 -8.65 17.36 -40.49
CA GLY A 35 -7.33 17.54 -39.88
C GLY A 35 -7.16 16.91 -38.49
N SER A 36 -8.21 16.26 -37.98
CA SER A 36 -8.31 15.66 -36.65
C SER A 36 -9.40 14.58 -36.64
N VAL A 37 -9.35 13.67 -35.67
CA VAL A 37 -10.37 12.61 -35.49
C VAL A 37 -10.36 12.15 -34.03
N PRO A 38 -11.51 11.80 -33.42
CA PRO A 38 -11.50 11.07 -32.15
C PRO A 38 -10.79 9.73 -32.31
N LEU A 39 -9.84 9.43 -31.42
CA LEU A 39 -9.07 8.19 -31.43
C LEU A 39 -9.76 7.09 -30.61
N PRO A 40 -9.63 5.80 -30.98
CA PRO A 40 -10.11 4.70 -30.16
C PRO A 40 -9.43 4.65 -28.79
N GLU A 41 -10.22 4.47 -27.72
CA GLU A 41 -9.72 4.22 -26.35
C GLU A 41 -9.14 2.81 -26.20
N ASN A 42 -9.59 1.86 -27.02
CA ASN A 42 -9.12 0.48 -27.02
C ASN A 42 -7.72 0.39 -27.63
N ARG A 43 -6.72 0.02 -26.80
CA ARG A 43 -5.31 -0.16 -27.16
C ARG A 43 -5.12 -0.95 -28.47
N ARG A 44 -5.88 -2.02 -28.68
CA ARG A 44 -5.83 -2.86 -29.89
C ARG A 44 -6.32 -2.11 -31.14
N GLU A 45 -7.43 -1.39 -31.04
CA GLU A 45 -8.00 -0.68 -32.20
C GLU A 45 -7.16 0.53 -32.58
N LEU A 46 -6.49 1.13 -31.59
CA LEU A 46 -5.50 2.18 -31.79
C LEU A 46 -4.22 1.65 -32.46
N GLU A 47 -3.77 0.42 -32.13
CA GLU A 47 -2.70 -0.28 -32.86
C GLU A 47 -3.11 -0.62 -34.31
N GLU A 48 -4.32 -1.15 -34.52
CA GLU A 48 -4.87 -1.42 -35.86
C GLU A 48 -4.95 -0.13 -36.70
N LEU A 49 -5.44 0.97 -36.13
CA LEU A 49 -5.51 2.30 -36.78
C LEU A 49 -4.11 2.86 -37.09
N LEU A 50 -3.13 2.68 -36.19
CA LEU A 50 -1.74 3.11 -36.42
C LEU A 50 -1.09 2.36 -37.59
N ILE A 51 -1.38 1.07 -37.76
CA ILE A 51 -0.87 0.29 -38.90
C ILE A 51 -1.37 0.88 -40.23
N GLU A 52 -2.67 1.19 -40.33
CA GLU A 52 -3.21 1.81 -41.55
C GLU A 52 -2.71 3.26 -41.72
N ALA A 53 -2.61 4.07 -40.65
CA ALA A 53 -2.07 5.42 -40.71
C ALA A 53 -0.61 5.47 -41.20
N ARG A 54 0.20 4.47 -40.82
CA ARG A 54 1.55 4.26 -41.36
C ARG A 54 1.52 3.84 -42.84
N TYR A 55 0.63 2.92 -43.23
CA TYR A 55 0.52 2.46 -44.62
C TYR A 55 0.10 3.58 -45.59
N PHE A 56 -0.86 4.42 -45.20
CA PHE A 56 -1.33 5.57 -46.00
C PHE A 56 -0.49 6.85 -45.80
N CYS A 57 0.60 6.79 -45.03
CA CYS A 57 1.49 7.92 -44.70
C CYS A 57 0.76 9.16 -44.12
N VAL A 58 -0.27 8.96 -43.31
CA VAL A 58 -1.05 10.03 -42.68
C VAL A 58 -0.35 10.48 -41.40
N GLU A 59 0.72 11.25 -41.57
CA GLU A 59 1.75 11.50 -40.55
C GLU A 59 1.21 12.11 -39.23
N GLY A 60 0.27 13.05 -39.30
CA GLY A 60 -0.34 13.62 -38.10
C GLY A 60 -1.18 12.62 -37.30
N LEU A 61 -1.89 11.71 -37.99
CA LEU A 61 -2.63 10.63 -37.36
C LEU A 61 -1.68 9.55 -36.81
N ARG A 62 -0.60 9.23 -37.54
CA ARG A 62 0.47 8.35 -37.05
C ARG A 62 0.99 8.83 -35.71
N GLN A 63 1.38 10.10 -35.61
CA GLN A 63 1.90 10.68 -34.38
C GLN A 63 0.84 10.72 -33.28
N ALA A 64 -0.40 11.14 -33.58
CA ALA A 64 -1.48 11.18 -32.59
C ALA A 64 -1.81 9.80 -32.00
N CYS A 65 -1.76 8.73 -32.81
CA CYS A 65 -1.92 7.36 -32.33
C CYS A 65 -0.74 6.89 -31.47
N GLU A 66 0.51 7.20 -31.85
CA GLU A 66 1.71 6.85 -31.08
C GLU A 66 1.77 7.58 -29.73
N ASP A 67 1.47 8.89 -29.71
CA ASP A 67 1.38 9.71 -28.49
C ASP A 67 0.25 9.22 -27.56
N THR A 68 -0.79 8.57 -28.11
CA THR A 68 -1.90 8.02 -27.32
C THR A 68 -1.58 6.63 -26.78
N LEU A 69 -0.93 5.76 -27.56
CA LEU A 69 -0.40 4.49 -27.07
C LEU A 69 0.66 4.69 -25.98
N ALA A 70 1.54 5.68 -26.14
CA ALA A 70 2.53 6.04 -25.11
C ALA A 70 1.87 6.53 -23.82
N ARG A 71 0.80 7.32 -23.90
CA ARG A 71 0.01 7.73 -22.73
C ARG A 71 -0.67 6.55 -22.04
N ILE A 72 -1.31 5.65 -22.78
CA ILE A 72 -1.95 4.45 -22.22
C ILE A 72 -0.94 3.57 -21.48
N ALA A 73 0.24 3.33 -22.06
CA ALA A 73 1.29 2.54 -21.41
C ALA A 73 1.81 3.18 -20.11
N VAL A 74 1.97 4.51 -20.08
CA VAL A 74 2.34 5.24 -18.85
C VAL A 74 1.22 5.19 -17.82
N ASP A 75 -0.04 5.29 -18.24
CA ASP A 75 -1.21 5.26 -17.34
C ASP A 75 -1.32 3.88 -16.64
N GLU A 76 -1.20 2.78 -17.40
CA GLU A 76 -1.14 1.41 -16.86
C GLU A 76 0.01 1.23 -15.83
N ASP A 77 1.22 1.72 -16.15
CA ASP A 77 2.37 1.69 -15.22
C ASP A 77 2.15 2.53 -13.95
N THR A 78 1.35 3.60 -14.02
CA THR A 78 1.02 4.42 -12.84
C THR A 78 -0.13 3.89 -12.01
N LEU A 79 -1.15 3.29 -12.64
CA LEU A 79 -2.30 2.67 -11.98
C LEU A 79 -1.89 1.46 -11.14
N ASN A 80 -0.87 0.72 -11.58
CA ASN A 80 -0.31 -0.43 -10.85
C ASN A 80 0.63 -0.05 -9.67
N ARG A 81 0.67 1.21 -9.23
CA ARG A 81 1.68 1.71 -8.25
C ARG A 81 1.10 2.39 -7.00
N ALA A 82 1.11 1.67 -5.88
CA ALA A 82 0.94 2.27 -4.55
C ALA A 82 2.08 3.22 -4.17
N THR A 83 1.77 4.28 -3.43
CA THR A 83 2.74 5.29 -2.96
C THR A 83 2.59 5.55 -1.46
N ILE A 84 3.69 5.42 -0.71
CA ILE A 84 3.75 5.75 0.73
C ILE A 84 4.81 6.85 0.92
N ILE A 85 4.40 8.00 1.47
CA ILE A 85 5.32 9.11 1.72
C ILE A 85 6.00 8.90 3.08
N ILE A 86 7.33 8.81 3.09
CA ILE A 86 8.13 8.75 4.32
C ILE A 86 8.48 10.18 4.74
N VAL A 87 8.09 10.58 5.95
CA VAL A 87 8.44 11.88 6.55
C VAL A 87 9.25 11.68 7.83
N LYS A 88 10.14 12.63 8.15
CA LYS A 88 11.10 12.54 9.26
C LYS A 88 10.84 13.52 10.41
N CYS A 89 9.98 14.52 10.23
CA CYS A 89 9.73 15.56 11.23
C CYS A 89 8.27 16.05 11.19
N PRO A 90 7.72 16.58 12.31
CA PRO A 90 6.33 17.01 12.37
C PRO A 90 5.96 18.08 11.36
N ASN A 91 6.89 18.97 11.02
CA ASN A 91 6.60 20.09 10.14
C ASN A 91 6.40 19.64 8.69
N ALA A 92 7.13 18.61 8.24
CA ALA A 92 6.85 17.95 6.96
C ALA A 92 5.48 17.26 6.95
N ALA A 93 5.15 16.52 8.03
CA ALA A 93 3.85 15.88 8.18
C ALA A 93 2.69 16.90 8.20
N LYS A 94 2.81 17.98 8.97
CA LYS A 94 1.82 19.07 9.03
C LYS A 94 1.66 19.78 7.68
N SER A 95 2.76 20.07 7.00
CA SER A 95 2.71 20.69 5.66
C SER A 95 1.96 19.81 4.67
N LEU A 96 2.27 18.51 4.64
CA LEU A 96 1.61 17.52 3.77
C LEU A 96 0.10 17.40 4.08
N LEU A 97 -0.26 17.33 5.37
CA LEU A 97 -1.65 17.29 5.82
C LEU A 97 -2.44 18.58 5.47
N SER A 98 -1.76 19.73 5.39
CA SER A 98 -2.39 21.00 5.03
C SER A 98 -2.57 21.21 3.52
N SER A 99 -1.76 20.55 2.68
CA SER A 99 -1.81 20.70 1.22
C SER A 99 -2.66 19.63 0.51
N THR A 100 -2.85 18.46 1.12
CA THR A 100 -3.62 17.36 0.52
C THR A 100 -5.13 17.49 0.72
N ARG A 101 -5.89 17.17 -0.33
CA ARG A 101 -7.35 16.96 -0.27
C ARG A 101 -7.76 15.49 -0.17
N LYS A 102 -6.85 14.54 -0.47
CA LYS A 102 -7.12 13.10 -0.27
C LYS A 102 -7.24 12.81 1.24
N PRO A 103 -8.08 11.85 1.68
CA PRO A 103 -7.99 11.30 3.02
C PRO A 103 -6.58 10.71 3.25
N VAL A 104 -6.10 10.75 4.50
CA VAL A 104 -4.72 10.41 4.85
C VAL A 104 -4.68 9.41 6.00
N VAL A 105 -3.89 8.36 5.85
CA VAL A 105 -3.55 7.42 6.93
C VAL A 105 -2.07 7.57 7.24
N LYS A 106 -1.75 7.93 8.48
CA LYS A 106 -0.39 8.21 8.95
C LYS A 106 -0.02 7.24 10.07
N LEU A 107 0.99 6.40 9.86
CA LEU A 107 1.62 5.60 10.91
C LEU A 107 2.85 6.33 11.46
N THR A 108 2.74 6.82 12.70
CA THR A 108 3.84 7.40 13.46
C THR A 108 4.69 6.30 14.11
N MET A 109 6.02 6.37 13.99
CA MET A 109 6.94 5.45 14.66
C MET A 109 8.24 6.14 15.11
N ASN A 110 8.50 6.21 16.42
CA ASN A 110 9.80 6.63 16.95
C ASN A 110 10.74 5.42 17.08
N ARG A 111 11.47 5.12 16.00
CA ARG A 111 12.37 3.95 15.91
C ARG A 111 13.53 3.96 16.92
N TYR A 112 13.79 5.09 17.58
CA TYR A 112 14.82 5.19 18.63
C TYR A 112 14.25 4.97 20.03
N ASN A 113 12.94 4.75 20.17
CA ASN A 113 12.34 4.42 21.45
C ASN A 113 12.67 2.96 21.83
N ASN A 114 13.29 2.78 22.99
CA ASN A 114 13.77 1.49 23.50
C ASN A 114 12.66 0.44 23.72
N VAL A 115 11.39 0.85 23.82
CA VAL A 115 10.22 -0.05 23.87
C VAL A 115 10.19 -1.04 22.69
N PHE A 116 10.64 -0.64 21.50
CA PHE A 116 10.73 -1.53 20.33
C PHE A 116 11.80 -2.63 20.46
N SER A 117 12.72 -2.53 21.42
CA SER A 117 13.85 -3.46 21.62
C SER A 117 13.76 -4.28 22.90
N TYR A 118 12.87 -3.95 23.85
CA TYR A 118 12.77 -4.68 25.12
C TYR A 118 12.14 -6.07 25.04
N THR A 119 11.39 -6.38 23.97
CA THR A 119 10.77 -7.70 23.75
C THR A 119 10.63 -7.97 22.25
N SER A 120 10.90 -9.21 21.81
CA SER A 120 10.72 -9.61 20.40
C SER A 120 9.30 -9.28 19.91
N ASN A 121 8.28 -9.61 20.71
CA ASN A 121 6.87 -9.30 20.44
C ASN A 121 6.60 -7.81 20.13
N SER A 122 7.34 -6.87 20.71
CA SER A 122 7.19 -5.43 20.39
C SER A 122 7.86 -5.04 19.06
N HIS A 123 8.90 -5.78 18.64
CA HIS A 123 9.48 -5.67 17.32
C HIS A 123 8.57 -6.31 16.26
N ASP A 124 8.08 -7.52 16.51
CA ASP A 124 7.17 -8.26 15.63
C ASP A 124 5.87 -7.47 15.39
N ASN A 125 5.32 -6.86 16.43
CA ASN A 125 4.15 -5.97 16.29
C ASN A 125 4.47 -4.68 15.52
N LEU A 126 5.68 -4.09 15.63
CA LEU A 126 6.06 -2.97 14.76
C LEU A 126 6.10 -3.40 13.29
N LEU A 127 6.62 -4.59 12.98
CA LEU A 127 6.64 -5.14 11.63
C LEU A 127 5.21 -5.35 11.10
N ARG A 128 4.31 -5.93 11.89
CA ARG A 128 2.87 -6.07 11.52
C ARG A 128 2.17 -4.74 11.28
N ASN A 129 2.45 -3.71 12.09
CA ASN A 129 1.93 -2.36 11.85
C ASN A 129 2.44 -1.79 10.51
N ILE A 130 3.71 -2.05 10.15
CA ILE A 130 4.31 -1.62 8.88
C ILE A 130 3.68 -2.36 7.69
N GLU A 131 3.60 -3.69 7.77
CA GLU A 131 3.01 -4.56 6.75
C GLU A 131 1.53 -4.22 6.51
N CYS A 132 0.77 -3.93 7.57
CA CYS A 132 -0.62 -3.51 7.49
C CYS A 132 -0.78 -2.15 6.76
N LEU A 133 0.14 -1.20 6.96
CA LEU A 133 0.16 0.07 6.22
C LEU A 133 0.43 -0.16 4.73
N GLU A 134 1.36 -1.05 4.42
CA GLU A 134 1.76 -1.40 3.05
C GLU A 134 0.66 -2.18 2.32
N LYS A 135 -0.03 -3.10 3.00
CA LYS A 135 -1.26 -3.76 2.54
C LYS A 135 -2.37 -2.75 2.19
N TYR A 136 -2.67 -1.78 3.05
CA TYR A 136 -3.69 -0.78 2.75
C TYR A 136 -3.28 0.20 1.64
N ALA A 137 -1.99 0.52 1.51
CA ALA A 137 -1.49 1.33 0.40
C ALA A 137 -1.67 0.64 -0.96
N LEU A 138 -1.52 -0.69 -1.02
CA LEU A 138 -1.80 -1.51 -2.20
C LEU A 138 -3.31 -1.63 -2.49
N MET A 139 -4.16 -1.64 -1.47
CA MET A 139 -5.63 -1.71 -1.64
C MET A 139 -6.28 -0.39 -2.07
N PHE A 140 -5.67 0.76 -1.75
CA PHE A 140 -6.30 2.09 -1.94
C PHE A 140 -5.35 3.17 -2.51
N PRO A 141 -4.56 2.88 -3.57
CA PRO A 141 -3.47 3.76 -4.03
C PRO A 141 -3.96 5.16 -4.44
N ASP A 142 -5.09 5.24 -5.13
CA ASP A 142 -5.66 6.51 -5.57
C ASP A 142 -6.61 7.16 -4.56
N THR A 143 -7.27 6.36 -3.72
CA THR A 143 -8.28 6.86 -2.79
C THR A 143 -7.65 7.52 -1.56
N VAL A 144 -6.58 6.96 -1.01
CA VAL A 144 -6.02 7.33 0.30
C VAL A 144 -4.53 7.60 0.20
N LEU A 145 -4.06 8.69 0.81
CA LEU A 145 -2.64 9.01 0.92
C LEU A 145 -2.04 8.32 2.16
N PHE A 146 -1.06 7.44 1.96
CA PHE A 146 -0.40 6.73 3.06
C PHE A 146 0.93 7.40 3.44
N VAL A 147 1.15 7.56 4.74
CA VAL A 147 2.29 8.30 5.30
C VAL A 147 2.96 7.50 6.41
N LYS A 148 4.28 7.37 6.32
CA LYS A 148 5.14 6.67 7.29
C LYS A 148 5.98 7.74 8.01
N ASP A 149 5.54 8.12 9.20
CA ASP A 149 6.06 9.26 9.96
C ASP A 149 7.12 8.78 10.97
N VAL A 150 8.37 8.72 10.52
CA VAL A 150 9.50 8.13 11.23
C VAL A 150 10.20 9.18 12.07
N ARG A 151 9.97 9.17 13.39
CA ARG A 151 10.52 10.15 14.35
C ARG A 151 11.96 9.81 14.76
N ASP A 152 12.77 10.86 14.86
CA ASP A 152 14.11 10.84 15.45
C ASP A 152 14.06 11.05 16.99
N LYS A 153 15.23 10.93 17.64
CA LYS A 153 15.43 10.99 19.11
C LYS A 153 14.93 12.26 19.83
N SER A 154 14.55 13.31 19.12
CA SER A 154 14.10 14.58 19.70
C SER A 154 12.68 14.55 20.24
N GLU A 155 11.87 13.55 19.87
CA GLU A 155 10.41 13.58 20.06
C GLU A 155 9.91 12.26 20.66
N GLN A 156 10.11 12.09 21.97
CA GLN A 156 9.98 10.80 22.64
C GLN A 156 8.54 10.36 22.97
N ASN A 157 7.56 11.26 22.85
CA ASN A 157 6.18 11.04 23.33
C ASN A 157 5.34 10.15 22.40
N GLU A 158 5.43 10.31 21.08
CA GLU A 158 4.72 9.48 20.10
C GLU A 158 5.54 8.21 19.80
N ILE A 159 5.23 7.07 20.43
CA ILE A 159 6.00 5.82 20.23
C ILE A 159 5.57 5.10 18.95
N CYS A 160 4.31 4.68 18.88
CA CYS A 160 3.69 4.00 17.74
C CYS A 160 2.20 4.38 17.71
N GLU A 161 1.74 5.04 16.65
CA GLU A 161 0.37 5.57 16.56
C GLU A 161 -0.15 5.56 15.11
N TRP A 162 -1.34 5.03 14.88
CA TRP A 162 -2.08 5.28 13.64
C TRP A 162 -2.93 6.54 13.80
N SER A 163 -2.87 7.45 12.83
CA SER A 163 -3.73 8.64 12.76
C SER A 163 -4.46 8.69 11.41
N TYR A 164 -5.76 9.01 11.46
CA TYR A 164 -6.65 9.08 10.30
C TYR A 164 -7.09 10.54 10.10
N TYR A 165 -6.97 11.06 8.89
CA TYR A 165 -7.30 12.46 8.56
C TYR A 165 -8.18 12.57 7.31
N CYS A 166 -9.08 13.54 7.29
CA CYS A 166 -9.78 13.99 6.09
C CYS A 166 -9.62 15.51 5.97
N ARG A 167 -9.16 16.02 4.81
CA ARG A 167 -8.93 17.46 4.55
C ARG A 167 -8.12 18.15 5.68
N GLY A 168 -7.06 17.49 6.15
CA GLY A 168 -6.20 17.97 7.24
C GLY A 168 -6.77 17.80 8.67
N HIS A 169 -8.07 17.56 8.84
CA HIS A 169 -8.67 17.31 10.15
C HIS A 169 -8.40 15.87 10.61
N ARG A 170 -7.74 15.69 11.76
CA ARG A 170 -7.54 14.36 12.39
C ARG A 170 -8.89 13.85 12.92
N LEU A 171 -9.42 12.78 12.34
CA LEU A 171 -10.70 12.19 12.73
C LEU A 171 -10.56 11.22 13.91
N LYS A 172 -9.44 10.48 13.97
CA LYS A 172 -9.11 9.53 15.05
C LYS A 172 -7.61 9.30 15.12
N SER A 173 -7.12 8.87 16.27
CA SER A 173 -5.89 8.09 16.35
C SER A 173 -6.04 6.84 17.23
N ILE A 174 -5.15 5.87 17.02
CA ILE A 174 -5.05 4.60 17.74
C ILE A 174 -3.61 4.45 18.20
N ASP A 175 -3.39 4.50 19.51
CA ASP A 175 -2.09 4.16 20.10
C ASP A 175 -1.83 2.66 19.97
N CYS A 176 -0.68 2.30 19.42
CA CYS A 176 -0.20 0.92 19.32
C CYS A 176 0.70 0.56 20.52
N ILE A 177 0.27 0.98 21.73
CA ILE A 177 1.04 0.92 22.97
C ILE A 177 0.16 0.34 24.08
N ALA A 178 0.59 -0.75 24.69
CA ALA A 178 -0.01 -1.26 25.93
C ALA A 178 0.88 -0.99 27.14
N ILE A 179 0.24 -0.70 28.27
CA ILE A 179 0.89 -0.52 29.57
C ILE A 179 0.39 -1.64 30.49
N HIS A 180 1.25 -2.62 30.75
CA HIS A 180 0.99 -3.62 31.78
C HIS A 180 1.63 -3.17 33.09
N TYR A 181 0.85 -3.20 34.17
CA TYR A 181 1.37 -3.06 35.53
C TYR A 181 1.55 -4.46 36.12
N SER A 182 2.78 -4.84 36.48
CA SER A 182 3.00 -5.92 37.44
C SER A 182 3.28 -5.33 38.83
N SER A 183 3.23 -6.16 39.86
CA SER A 183 3.59 -5.79 41.24
C SER A 183 5.02 -5.26 41.39
N GLU A 184 5.89 -5.48 40.40
CA GLU A 184 7.31 -5.11 40.43
C GLU A 184 7.63 -3.95 39.49
N LYS A 185 7.07 -3.91 38.27
CA LYS A 185 7.41 -2.92 37.23
C LYS A 185 6.24 -2.59 36.31
N ARG A 186 6.18 -1.34 35.87
CA ARG A 186 5.39 -0.90 34.71
C ARG A 186 6.12 -1.33 33.43
N LEU A 187 5.52 -2.22 32.66
CA LEU A 187 6.00 -2.66 31.34
C LEU A 187 5.21 -1.96 30.24
N ILE A 188 5.92 -1.31 29.33
CA ILE A 188 5.35 -0.74 28.10
C ILE A 188 5.71 -1.69 26.95
N LYS A 189 4.72 -2.04 26.12
CA LYS A 189 4.88 -2.91 24.94
C LYS A 189 4.22 -2.29 23.73
N VAL A 190 4.68 -2.66 22.53
CA VAL A 190 4.03 -2.31 21.27
C VAL A 190 3.04 -3.40 20.87
N GLU A 191 1.86 -2.97 20.42
CA GLU A 191 0.77 -3.84 19.98
C GLU A 191 0.43 -3.66 18.49
N PHE A 192 -0.29 -4.62 17.94
CA PHE A 192 -0.89 -4.53 16.61
C PHE A 192 -2.42 -4.71 16.72
N PRO A 193 -3.18 -3.62 16.94
CA PRO A 193 -4.62 -3.68 17.17
C PRO A 193 -5.44 -3.75 15.87
N GLU A 194 -5.22 -4.82 15.09
CA GLU A 194 -5.69 -4.97 13.69
C GLU A 194 -7.17 -4.60 13.48
N SER A 195 -8.08 -5.13 14.32
CA SER A 195 -9.52 -4.90 14.18
C SER A 195 -9.89 -3.41 14.29
N ARG A 196 -9.25 -2.67 15.21
CA ARG A 196 -9.47 -1.22 15.38
C ARG A 196 -8.91 -0.43 14.21
N ILE A 197 -7.75 -0.87 13.68
CA ILE A 197 -7.12 -0.27 12.50
C ILE A 197 -8.02 -0.44 11.26
N HIS A 198 -8.65 -1.62 11.11
CA HIS A 198 -9.60 -1.91 10.04
C HIS A 198 -10.91 -1.10 10.16
N GLU A 199 -11.50 -1.06 11.35
CA GLU A 199 -12.72 -0.30 11.64
C GLU A 199 -12.57 1.19 11.30
N GLU A 200 -11.49 1.83 11.77
CA GLU A 200 -11.22 3.25 11.50
C GLU A 200 -10.80 3.51 10.04
N MET A 201 -10.21 2.53 9.35
CA MET A 201 -9.96 2.62 7.90
C MET A 201 -11.27 2.62 7.10
N LEU A 202 -12.20 1.71 7.38
CA LEU A 202 -13.54 1.71 6.77
C LEU A 202 -14.31 2.99 7.11
N SER A 203 -14.19 3.47 8.36
CA SER A 203 -14.82 4.71 8.79
C SER A 203 -14.26 5.95 8.07
N LEU A 204 -12.93 6.01 7.83
CA LEU A 204 -12.30 7.06 7.03
C LEU A 204 -12.81 7.07 5.59
N LEU A 205 -12.89 5.91 4.94
CA LEU A 205 -13.43 5.77 3.58
C LEU A 205 -14.90 6.22 3.50
N SER A 206 -15.72 5.83 4.48
CA SER A 206 -17.12 6.26 4.58
C SER A 206 -17.28 7.77 4.81
N VAL A 207 -16.39 8.40 5.58
CA VAL A 207 -16.41 9.87 5.76
C VAL A 207 -15.93 10.59 4.50
N ALA A 208 -14.92 10.06 3.81
CA ALA A 208 -14.35 10.69 2.61
C ALA A 208 -15.32 10.71 1.41
N SER A 209 -16.14 9.67 1.23
CA SER A 209 -17.10 9.59 0.11
C SER A 209 -18.33 10.50 0.27
N ARG A 210 -18.60 11.00 1.48
CA ARG A 210 -19.82 11.77 1.81
C ARG A 210 -19.78 13.25 1.43
N GLY A 211 -18.69 13.76 0.87
CA GLY A 211 -18.60 15.15 0.37
C GLY A 211 -18.72 16.25 1.44
N LEU A 212 -18.48 15.91 2.71
CA LEU A 212 -18.79 16.77 3.88
C LEU A 212 -18.02 18.11 3.89
N SER A 213 -18.61 19.09 4.57
CA SER A 213 -17.97 20.37 4.89
C SER A 213 -16.91 20.25 5.98
N ASP A 214 -15.97 21.21 6.02
CA ASP A 214 -14.95 21.26 7.07
C ASP A 214 -15.54 21.49 8.48
N ALA A 215 -16.80 21.96 8.58
CA ALA A 215 -17.50 22.09 9.86
C ALA A 215 -17.95 20.72 10.38
N GLU A 216 -18.59 19.91 9.53
CA GLU A 216 -19.00 18.54 9.86
C GLU A 216 -17.79 17.62 10.12
N LEU A 217 -16.69 17.79 9.39
CA LEU A 217 -15.45 17.03 9.63
C LEU A 217 -14.83 17.37 11.00
N ARG A 218 -14.89 18.64 11.43
CA ARG A 218 -14.47 19.05 12.79
C ARG A 218 -15.39 18.49 13.87
N ASP A 219 -16.70 18.49 13.65
CA ASP A 219 -17.68 17.90 14.56
C ASP A 219 -17.47 16.38 14.69
N ILE A 220 -17.33 15.64 13.57
CA ILE A 220 -16.97 14.21 13.58
C ILE A 220 -15.68 13.96 14.35
N ALA A 221 -14.64 14.78 14.13
CA ALA A 221 -13.37 14.67 14.86
C ALA A 221 -13.55 14.89 16.37
N MET A 222 -14.33 15.88 16.81
CA MET A 222 -14.61 16.13 18.23
C MET A 222 -15.42 15.00 18.86
N ARG A 223 -16.47 14.50 18.20
CA ARG A 223 -17.23 13.31 18.64
C ARG A 223 -16.33 12.08 18.79
N LYS A 224 -15.45 11.83 17.81
CA LYS A 224 -14.52 10.69 17.79
C LYS A 224 -13.34 10.82 18.76
N ALA A 225 -12.94 12.04 19.14
CA ALA A 225 -11.98 12.27 20.22
C ALA A 225 -12.61 11.91 21.58
N ASN A 226 -13.86 12.29 21.81
CA ASN A 226 -14.54 12.09 23.09
C ASN A 226 -14.92 10.62 23.38
N CYS A 227 -15.00 9.74 22.37
CA CYS A 227 -15.21 8.29 22.59
C CYS A 227 -13.90 7.53 22.94
N GLY A 228 -13.02 8.14 23.75
CA GLY A 228 -11.78 7.53 24.22
C GLY A 228 -12.01 6.56 25.39
N SER A 229 -11.67 5.29 25.19
CA SER A 229 -11.42 4.32 26.27
C SER A 229 -12.58 4.02 27.25
N GLY A 230 -13.75 3.64 26.73
CA GLY A 230 -14.84 3.07 27.52
C GLY A 230 -15.48 1.87 26.84
N GLY A 231 -15.33 0.67 27.41
CA GLY A 231 -16.14 -0.49 27.02
C GLY A 231 -17.52 -0.38 27.67
N GLY A 232 -18.54 0.00 26.91
CA GLY A 232 -19.89 0.19 27.42
C GLY A 232 -20.94 0.14 26.32
N THR A 233 -21.95 -0.71 26.51
CA THR A 233 -23.13 -0.80 25.64
C THR A 233 -24.03 0.42 25.87
N GLY A 234 -24.38 1.12 24.78
CA GLY A 234 -25.28 2.27 24.77
C GLY A 234 -26.20 2.20 23.54
N PRO A 235 -27.44 2.70 23.62
CA PRO A 235 -28.49 2.32 22.67
C PRO A 235 -28.34 2.97 21.30
N LEU A 236 -28.37 2.14 20.25
CA LEU A 236 -28.60 2.59 18.88
C LEU A 236 -30.08 2.95 18.71
N LEU A 237 -30.40 4.25 18.75
CA LEU A 237 -31.66 4.77 18.23
C LEU A 237 -31.68 4.55 16.71
N GLY A 238 -32.50 3.61 16.25
CA GLY A 238 -32.56 3.22 14.84
C GLY A 238 -33.10 4.34 13.94
N HIS A 239 -32.69 4.29 12.67
CA HIS A 239 -33.38 4.93 11.55
C HIS A 239 -33.53 3.90 10.44
N ASN A 240 -34.72 3.81 9.84
CA ASN A 240 -35.02 2.79 8.84
C ASN A 240 -34.30 3.08 7.52
N SER A 241 -33.79 2.03 6.88
CA SER A 241 -33.48 2.02 5.45
C SER A 241 -33.95 0.68 4.88
N SER A 242 -35.02 0.73 4.10
CA SER A 242 -35.65 -0.44 3.50
C SER A 242 -34.82 -0.98 2.34
N ILE A 243 -34.40 -2.25 2.43
CA ILE A 243 -33.92 -3.02 1.28
C ILE A 243 -34.80 -4.27 1.17
N ILE A 244 -35.32 -4.51 -0.03
CA ILE A 244 -36.19 -5.66 -0.32
C ILE A 244 -35.30 -6.88 -0.54
N ALA A 245 -35.56 -7.96 0.21
CA ALA A 245 -34.99 -9.27 -0.02
C ALA A 245 -36.12 -10.22 -0.44
N THR A 246 -36.12 -10.64 -1.71
CA THR A 246 -37.10 -11.59 -2.24
C THR A 246 -36.84 -12.98 -1.68
N ALA A 247 -37.82 -13.54 -0.97
CA ALA A 247 -37.79 -14.94 -0.55
C ALA A 247 -38.25 -15.85 -1.70
N LEU A 248 -37.61 -17.01 -1.84
CA LEU A 248 -38.16 -18.19 -2.48
C LEU A 248 -38.21 -19.31 -1.44
N HIS A 249 -39.28 -20.10 -1.48
CA HIS A 249 -39.64 -21.05 -0.42
C HIS A 249 -40.46 -22.21 -1.01
N GLU A 250 -39.86 -23.40 -0.99
CA GLU A 250 -40.48 -24.72 -1.14
C GLU A 250 -39.75 -25.59 -0.11
N GLN A 251 -40.40 -26.03 0.96
CA GLN A 251 -41.20 -27.27 1.06
C GLN A 251 -40.37 -28.54 0.77
N GLN A 252 -40.36 -29.63 1.54
CA GLN A 252 -40.87 -30.08 2.86
C GLN A 252 -41.18 -31.58 2.68
N SER A 253 -40.67 -32.44 3.57
CA SER A 253 -41.15 -33.82 3.75
C SER A 253 -40.59 -34.37 5.07
N ASP A 254 -41.42 -35.09 5.83
CA ASP A 254 -41.19 -35.43 7.24
C ASP A 254 -40.72 -36.89 7.47
N GLU A 255 -39.98 -37.13 8.58
CA GLU A 255 -40.07 -38.26 9.57
C GLU A 255 -40.10 -39.76 9.11
N PRO A 256 -39.92 -40.77 10.01
CA PRO A 256 -39.29 -40.84 11.35
C PRO A 256 -38.30 -42.05 11.52
N ASP A 257 -37.99 -42.41 12.79
CA ASP A 257 -37.65 -43.76 13.31
C ASP A 257 -36.27 -44.45 13.00
N VAL A 258 -35.68 -45.32 13.84
CA VAL A 258 -35.72 -45.51 15.32
C VAL A 258 -34.53 -46.40 15.81
N ASP A 259 -34.21 -46.33 17.12
CA ASP A 259 -33.50 -47.31 17.98
C ASP A 259 -32.01 -47.77 17.87
N GLN A 260 -31.35 -47.71 19.04
CA GLN A 260 -30.53 -48.73 19.75
C GLN A 260 -29.17 -49.33 19.25
N SER A 261 -28.15 -49.13 20.12
CA SER A 261 -27.38 -50.19 20.86
C SER A 261 -26.13 -50.90 20.25
N SER A 262 -24.96 -50.49 20.77
CA SER A 262 -23.92 -51.33 21.44
C SER A 262 -22.77 -52.06 20.72
N THR A 263 -21.61 -52.00 21.41
CA THR A 263 -20.51 -52.99 21.61
C THR A 263 -19.46 -53.32 20.52
N VAL A 264 -18.17 -53.15 20.90
CA VAL A 264 -17.00 -54.07 20.74
C VAL A 264 -16.58 -54.47 19.30
N THR A 265 -15.35 -54.32 18.79
CA THR A 265 -13.93 -54.44 19.26
C THR A 265 -13.04 -53.31 18.66
N GLY A 266 -11.71 -53.18 18.84
CA GLY A 266 -10.71 -53.89 19.67
C GLY A 266 -9.30 -53.89 19.02
N ALA A 267 -8.26 -53.58 19.80
CA ALA A 267 -6.82 -53.44 19.43
C ALA A 267 -6.46 -52.28 18.46
N GLY A 268 -5.28 -51.65 18.55
CA GLY A 268 -4.26 -51.72 19.61
C GLY A 268 -2.91 -51.11 19.18
N SER A 269 -2.11 -50.63 20.15
CA SER A 269 -0.63 -50.51 20.15
C SER A 269 -0.17 -49.59 21.30
N VAL A 270 0.75 -50.04 22.15
CA VAL A 270 1.33 -49.26 23.28
C VAL A 270 2.79 -49.73 23.50
N TYR A 271 3.61 -48.85 24.11
CA TYR A 271 5.02 -49.02 24.48
C TYR A 271 6.01 -48.95 23.29
N SER A 272 6.98 -48.03 23.16
CA SER A 272 7.84 -47.25 24.09
C SER A 272 9.02 -48.02 24.68
N HIS A 273 10.24 -47.48 24.54
CA HIS A 273 11.30 -47.55 25.57
C HIS A 273 12.37 -46.44 25.37
N VAL A 274 13.45 -46.46 26.16
CA VAL A 274 14.22 -45.25 26.57
C VAL A 274 15.75 -45.39 26.37
N ASN A 275 16.40 -44.24 26.18
CA ASN A 275 17.83 -43.86 26.30
C ASN A 275 18.69 -44.59 27.38
N PRO A 276 20.05 -44.38 27.47
CA PRO A 276 20.99 -43.59 26.62
C PRO A 276 22.35 -44.31 26.31
N LEU A 277 23.33 -43.62 25.67
CA LEU A 277 24.80 -43.73 25.96
C LEU A 277 25.67 -42.70 25.17
N SER A 278 26.94 -42.49 25.58
CA SER A 278 27.97 -41.55 25.05
C SER A 278 29.34 -41.82 25.72
N PRO A 279 30.49 -41.15 25.39
CA PRO A 279 30.84 -40.30 24.25
C PRO A 279 31.73 -41.12 23.26
N PRO A 280 33.05 -40.92 22.92
CA PRO A 280 34.06 -39.85 23.11
C PRO A 280 34.11 -38.85 21.89
N ALA A 281 35.14 -38.08 21.48
CA ALA A 281 36.56 -37.86 21.88
C ALA A 281 37.04 -36.42 21.50
N ARG A 282 38.33 -36.08 21.69
CA ARG A 282 38.98 -34.80 21.31
C ARG A 282 40.52 -34.95 21.14
N PRO A 283 41.22 -34.21 20.25
CA PRO A 283 42.68 -34.00 20.29
C PRO A 283 43.08 -32.58 20.80
N THR A 284 44.36 -32.39 21.16
CA THR A 284 44.79 -31.32 22.09
C THR A 284 46.14 -30.66 21.75
N ALA A 285 46.23 -29.32 21.86
CA ALA A 285 47.43 -28.48 22.06
C ALA A 285 46.91 -27.06 22.48
N ALA A 286 47.43 -26.27 23.44
CA ALA A 286 48.71 -26.14 24.17
C ALA A 286 49.86 -25.52 23.35
N GLY A 287 50.55 -24.45 23.76
CA GLY A 287 50.35 -23.52 24.91
C GLY A 287 51.56 -22.59 25.16
N GLY A 288 51.33 -21.40 25.75
CA GLY A 288 52.36 -20.37 26.10
C GLY A 288 51.87 -18.94 25.74
N HIS A 289 51.73 -17.95 26.63
CA HIS A 289 52.70 -17.26 27.53
C HIS A 289 53.78 -16.48 26.75
N SER A 290 54.06 -15.18 26.96
CA SER A 290 53.91 -14.32 28.17
C SER A 290 53.54 -12.83 27.88
N GLU A 291 53.95 -11.89 28.75
CA GLU A 291 53.32 -10.59 29.06
C GLU A 291 53.90 -9.33 28.36
N MET A 292 53.41 -8.16 28.80
CA MET A 292 53.74 -6.77 28.37
C MET A 292 55.22 -6.38 28.54
N PRO A 293 55.63 -5.24 27.95
CA PRO A 293 55.78 -4.07 28.84
C PRO A 293 55.17 -2.75 28.30
N SER A 294 54.93 -1.81 29.21
CA SER A 294 54.44 -0.45 28.93
C SER A 294 55.57 0.59 28.90
N ASN A 295 55.47 1.65 28.07
CA ASN A 295 55.97 2.97 28.49
C ASN A 295 55.40 4.22 27.79
N SER A 296 55.10 5.20 28.64
CA SER A 296 55.04 6.67 28.52
C SER A 296 55.12 7.46 27.18
N SER A 297 54.15 8.38 27.04
CA SER A 297 54.27 9.85 26.77
C SER A 297 54.81 10.43 25.44
N THR A 298 53.97 11.22 24.74
CA THR A 298 54.11 12.67 24.37
C THR A 298 52.96 13.02 23.39
N SER A 299 51.96 13.87 23.70
CA SER A 299 51.93 15.34 23.75
C SER A 299 52.15 16.06 22.39
N GLY A 300 51.11 16.70 21.82
CA GLY A 300 51.25 17.54 20.62
C GLY A 300 49.96 18.16 20.08
N ASN A 301 50.02 19.45 19.73
CA ASN A 301 48.97 20.25 19.06
C ASN A 301 48.75 19.82 17.58
N GLY A 302 47.68 20.21 16.88
CA GLY A 302 46.63 21.18 17.24
C GLY A 302 45.56 21.38 16.15
N ARG A 303 44.86 22.53 16.19
CA ARG A 303 43.60 22.80 15.48
C ARG A 303 43.74 23.97 14.50
N ALA A 304 43.55 23.74 13.20
CA ALA A 304 43.41 24.80 12.19
C ALA A 304 42.54 24.34 11.00
N PRO A 305 41.39 24.99 10.73
CA PRO A 305 40.69 24.91 9.46
C PRO A 305 41.06 26.08 8.53
N PHE A 306 40.82 25.92 7.22
CA PHE A 306 40.55 26.92 6.15
C PHE A 306 41.14 26.42 4.81
N GLY A 307 40.56 26.84 3.68
CA GLY A 307 41.10 26.55 2.35
C GLY A 307 40.12 25.88 1.39
N SER A 308 39.20 26.67 0.82
CA SER A 308 38.42 26.26 -0.35
C SER A 308 39.29 26.23 -1.61
N ASN A 309 39.13 25.23 -2.49
CA ASN A 309 39.04 25.51 -3.92
C ASN A 309 38.42 24.39 -4.77
N VAL A 310 37.98 24.77 -5.97
CA VAL A 310 37.18 23.95 -6.91
C VAL A 310 38.07 23.27 -7.95
N ARG A 311 37.76 22.01 -8.31
CA ARG A 311 37.79 21.59 -9.72
C ARG A 311 36.93 20.37 -10.02
N LEU A 312 35.96 20.56 -10.92
CA LEU A 312 35.30 19.48 -11.65
C LEU A 312 36.29 18.89 -12.68
N GLY A 313 36.33 17.56 -12.77
CA GLY A 313 37.05 16.84 -13.83
C GLY A 313 36.08 15.91 -14.53
N ARG A 314 35.86 16.13 -15.83
CA ARG A 314 35.04 15.25 -16.69
C ARG A 314 35.92 14.62 -17.76
N ARG A 315 35.91 13.30 -17.84
CA ARG A 315 36.11 12.51 -19.06
C ARG A 315 35.09 11.36 -19.01
#